data_AF-A0A9P6L731-F1
#
_entry.id   AF-A0A9P6L731-F1
#
_cell.length_a   1.000
_cell.length_b   1.000
_cell.length_c   1.000
_cell.angle_alpha   90.00
_cell.angle_beta   90.00
_cell.angle_gamma   90.00
#
_symmetry.space_group_name_H-M   'P 1'
#
loop_
_entity.id
_entity.type
_entity.pdbx_description
1 polymer ?
#
loop_
_entity_poly.entity_id
_entity_poly.type
_entity_poly.pdbx_seq_one_letter_code
_entity_poly.pdbx_strand_id
1 'polypeptide(L)'
;GLEGEGQILPEASWHGAWPDNCDGSYGQYRDFSRQYDPSPSPDVLPNSTTIPPYKGPGIDTLSDDLADMVYYYSMWINQGAPNADIWAHRPSEHGICTSTFDVTCYSNYQEHEEVVNFFETAIRGFQRYPTVPTYDLLVAYGITPSNDTTYQLANIQDALKAQTSAVPYIGCINDGTSLEEGHRQRTRGSFWIDNC
;
A
#
# COMPACT_ATOMS: atom_id res chain seq x y z
N GLY A 1 -15.14 -11.16 -0.88
CA GLY A 1 -15.84 -11.16 0.41
C GLY A 1 -16.13 -9.72 0.80
N LEU A 2 -17.30 -9.47 1.40
CA LEU A 2 -17.91 -8.16 1.70
C LEU A 2 -18.49 -7.39 0.50
N GLU A 3 -18.51 -7.95 -0.72
CA GLU A 3 -19.17 -7.32 -1.88
C GLU A 3 -20.68 -7.16 -1.64
N GLY A 4 -21.30 -8.12 -0.95
CA GLY A 4 -22.71 -8.05 -0.52
C GLY A 4 -22.99 -6.95 0.51
N GLU A 5 -21.95 -6.35 1.09
CA GLU A 5 -22.00 -5.24 2.05
C GLU A 5 -21.60 -3.90 1.38
N GLY A 6 -21.41 -3.90 0.05
CA GLY A 6 -21.07 -2.70 -0.72
C GLY A 6 -19.58 -2.42 -0.84
N GLN A 7 -18.71 -3.28 -0.29
CA GLN A 7 -17.26 -3.17 -0.42
C GLN A 7 -16.80 -3.73 -1.77
N ILE A 8 -17.02 -2.93 -2.82
CA ILE A 8 -16.69 -3.26 -4.21
C ILE A 8 -15.38 -2.56 -4.58
N LEU A 9 -14.48 -3.27 -5.29
CA LEU A 9 -13.26 -2.69 -5.81
C LEU A 9 -13.57 -1.59 -6.83
N PRO A 10 -13.17 -0.33 -6.58
CA PRO A 10 -13.31 0.72 -7.58
C PRO A 10 -12.29 0.55 -8.71
N GLU A 11 -12.58 1.13 -9.86
CA GLU A 11 -11.70 1.11 -11.05
C GLU A 11 -10.30 1.68 -10.77
N ALA A 12 -10.19 2.62 -9.84
CA ALA A 12 -8.94 3.22 -9.38
C ALA A 12 -8.48 2.69 -8.00
N SER A 13 -8.75 1.42 -7.69
CA SER A 13 -8.31 0.83 -6.42
C SER A 13 -6.79 0.76 -6.31
N TRP A 14 -6.28 0.85 -5.08
CA TRP A 14 -4.86 0.70 -4.78
C TRP A 14 -4.67 -0.10 -3.49
N HIS A 15 -3.53 -0.79 -3.39
CA HIS A 15 -3.30 -1.77 -2.33
C HIS A 15 -2.41 -1.25 -1.20
N GLY A 16 -1.44 -0.39 -1.50
CA GLY A 16 -0.61 0.23 -0.47
C GLY A 16 0.69 0.83 -0.98
N ALA A 17 1.50 1.29 -0.03
CA ALA A 17 2.85 1.76 -0.24
C ALA A 17 3.81 0.93 0.64
N TRP A 18 4.92 0.49 0.04
CA TRP A 18 5.91 -0.38 0.67
C TRP A 18 7.30 0.26 0.62
N PRO A 19 7.96 0.44 1.78
CA PRO A 19 9.33 0.87 1.84
C PRO A 19 10.26 -0.35 1.77
N ASP A 20 10.73 -0.64 0.57
CA ASP A 20 11.77 -1.66 0.35
C ASP A 20 13.17 -1.05 0.54
N ASN A 21 14.09 -1.85 1.05
CA ASN A 21 15.52 -1.53 1.03
C ASN A 21 16.03 -1.53 -0.42
N CYS A 22 17.17 -0.85 -0.65
CA CYS A 22 17.78 -0.77 -1.98
C CYS A 22 18.14 -2.13 -2.61
N ASP A 23 18.33 -3.16 -1.80
CA ASP A 23 18.62 -4.53 -2.23
C ASP A 23 17.35 -5.38 -2.47
N GLY A 24 16.17 -4.81 -2.27
CA GLY A 24 14.87 -5.48 -2.40
C GLY A 24 14.43 -6.28 -1.18
N SER A 25 15.23 -6.32 -0.10
CA SER A 25 14.74 -6.78 1.20
C SER A 25 13.82 -5.72 1.83
N TYR A 26 13.02 -6.10 2.83
CA TYR A 26 12.12 -5.16 3.51
C TYR A 26 12.02 -5.49 5.00
N GLY A 27 11.66 -4.48 5.80
CA GLY A 27 11.34 -4.65 7.21
C GLY A 27 9.85 -4.92 7.40
N GLN A 28 9.51 -5.70 8.43
CA GLN A 28 8.13 -5.91 8.88
C GLN A 28 8.07 -5.75 10.40
N TYR A 29 7.05 -5.06 10.90
CA TYR A 29 6.73 -4.92 12.32
C TYR A 29 7.95 -4.64 13.22
N ARG A 30 8.71 -3.57 12.92
CA ARG A 30 9.95 -3.22 13.64
C ARG A 30 9.73 -2.71 15.07
N ASP A 31 8.54 -2.22 15.39
CA ASP A 31 8.21 -1.67 16.70
C ASP A 31 6.76 -1.98 17.07
N PHE A 32 6.56 -2.92 17.99
CA PHE A 32 5.22 -3.33 18.42
C PHE A 32 4.50 -2.29 19.29
N SER A 33 5.21 -1.28 19.80
CA SER A 33 4.61 -0.24 20.65
C SER A 33 3.83 0.81 19.85
N ARG A 34 4.06 0.87 18.53
CA ARG A 34 3.44 1.85 17.61
C ARG A 34 2.49 1.22 16.58
N GLN A 35 2.14 -0.05 16.75
CA GLN A 35 1.32 -0.81 15.80
C GLN A 35 -0.16 -0.85 16.20
N TYR A 36 -1.04 -0.96 15.21
CA TYR A 36 -2.50 -0.95 15.32
C TYR A 36 -3.17 -2.21 14.78
N ASP A 37 -2.39 -3.17 14.26
CA ASP A 37 -2.89 -4.30 13.47
C ASP A 37 -3.61 -5.35 14.35
N PRO A 38 -4.94 -5.51 14.21
CA PRO A 38 -5.70 -6.45 15.01
C PRO A 38 -5.52 -7.92 14.56
N SER A 39 -4.97 -8.15 13.37
CA SER A 39 -4.78 -9.47 12.77
C SER A 39 -3.49 -9.52 11.93
N PRO A 40 -2.31 -9.53 12.59
CA PRO A 40 -1.02 -9.53 11.90
C PRO A 40 -0.86 -10.66 10.90
N SER A 41 -0.32 -10.33 9.72
CA SER A 41 -0.02 -11.29 8.66
C SER A 41 1.30 -10.91 7.97
N PRO A 42 2.41 -11.62 8.25
CA PRO A 42 2.49 -12.85 9.04
C PRO A 42 2.25 -12.60 10.53
N ASP A 43 1.87 -13.65 11.28
CA ASP A 43 1.77 -13.63 12.75
C ASP A 43 3.10 -13.98 13.43
N VAL A 44 4.07 -14.50 12.67
CA VAL A 44 5.42 -14.83 13.12
C VAL A 44 6.46 -14.33 12.10
N LEU A 45 7.43 -13.55 12.58
CA LEU A 45 8.54 -13.04 11.78
C LEU A 45 9.58 -14.14 11.47
N PRO A 46 10.46 -13.96 10.45
CA PRO A 46 11.51 -14.92 10.11
C PRO A 46 12.48 -15.27 11.25
N ASN A 47 12.63 -14.37 12.24
CA ASN A 47 13.42 -14.59 13.45
C ASN A 47 12.65 -15.32 14.57
N SER A 48 11.49 -15.90 14.28
CA SER A 48 10.59 -16.59 15.21
C SER A 48 9.91 -15.69 16.25
N THR A 49 9.96 -14.36 16.09
CA THR A 49 9.21 -13.45 16.95
C THR A 49 7.73 -13.48 16.56
N THR A 50 6.86 -13.82 17.52
CA THR A 50 5.41 -13.71 17.36
C THR A 50 4.98 -12.24 17.46
N ILE A 51 4.15 -11.81 16.51
CA ILE A 51 3.60 -10.45 16.48
C ILE A 51 2.31 -10.45 17.30
N PRO A 52 2.21 -9.66 18.38
CA PRO A 52 1.01 -9.61 19.19
C PRO A 52 -0.11 -8.88 18.42
N PRO A 53 -1.32 -9.45 18.30
CA PRO A 53 -2.46 -8.72 17.75
C PRO A 53 -2.80 -7.50 18.61
N TYR A 54 -2.99 -6.35 17.97
CA TYR A 54 -3.42 -5.14 18.66
C TYR A 54 -4.83 -5.29 19.24
N LYS A 55 -5.06 -4.70 20.42
CA LYS A 55 -6.33 -4.80 21.18
C LYS A 55 -6.88 -3.44 21.63
N GLY A 56 -6.25 -2.34 21.22
CA GLY A 56 -6.70 -0.99 21.53
C GLY A 56 -7.76 -0.48 20.55
N PRO A 57 -8.07 0.83 20.61
CA PRO A 57 -8.98 1.49 19.66
C PRO A 57 -8.52 1.33 18.22
N GLY A 58 -9.42 0.97 17.30
CA GLY A 58 -9.08 0.79 15.89
C GLY A 58 -8.50 2.06 15.25
N ILE A 59 -7.72 1.90 14.19
CA ILE A 59 -7.09 3.04 13.50
C ILE A 59 -8.12 4.01 12.90
N ASP A 60 -9.33 3.52 12.64
CA ASP A 60 -10.50 4.29 12.20
C ASP A 60 -11.00 5.27 13.27
N THR A 61 -10.58 5.12 14.54
CA THR A 61 -10.86 6.10 15.60
C THR A 61 -10.00 7.36 15.50
N LEU A 62 -8.98 7.38 14.63
CA LEU A 62 -8.19 8.56 14.28
C LEU A 62 -8.89 9.44 13.23
N SER A 63 -10.22 9.37 13.14
CA SER A 63 -11.01 9.91 12.03
C SER A 63 -10.84 11.41 11.82
N ASP A 64 -10.64 12.18 12.89
CA ASP A 64 -10.48 13.63 12.80
C ASP A 64 -9.17 14.00 12.12
N ASP A 65 -8.08 13.26 12.40
CA ASP A 65 -6.77 13.47 11.77
C ASP A 65 -6.71 12.92 10.33
N LEU A 66 -7.67 12.04 10.00
CA LEU A 66 -7.76 11.34 8.71
C LEU A 66 -8.90 11.85 7.82
N ALA A 67 -9.64 12.88 8.25
CA ALA A 67 -10.85 13.35 7.58
C ALA A 67 -10.60 13.81 6.14
N ASP A 68 -9.46 14.46 5.89
CA ASP A 68 -9.08 14.93 4.55
C ASP A 68 -8.69 13.80 3.58
N MET A 69 -8.56 12.57 4.10
CA MET A 69 -8.16 11.39 3.33
C MET A 69 -9.30 10.42 3.03
N VAL A 70 -10.52 10.69 3.51
CA VAL A 70 -11.71 9.83 3.36
C VAL A 70 -11.95 9.40 1.91
N TYR A 71 -11.70 10.30 0.95
CA TYR A 71 -11.79 9.97 -0.47
C TYR A 71 -10.83 8.85 -0.88
N TYR A 72 -9.57 8.89 -0.43
CA TYR A 72 -8.57 7.87 -0.77
C TYR A 72 -8.78 6.56 -0.03
N TYR A 73 -9.31 6.61 1.20
CA TYR A 73 -9.72 5.43 1.94
C TYR A 73 -10.83 4.64 1.26
N SER A 74 -11.76 5.33 0.57
CA SER A 74 -12.79 4.65 -0.24
C SER A 74 -12.21 3.82 -1.40
N MET A 75 -10.96 4.07 -1.79
CA MET A 75 -10.25 3.34 -2.83
C MET A 75 -9.29 2.29 -2.27
N TRP A 76 -9.02 2.31 -0.96
CA TRP A 76 -8.14 1.37 -0.28
C TRP A 76 -8.95 0.22 0.33
N ILE A 77 -9.36 -0.69 -0.55
CA ILE A 77 -10.28 -1.78 -0.23
C ILE A 77 -9.54 -3.04 0.24
N ASN A 78 -9.96 -3.58 1.37
CA ASN A 78 -9.49 -4.86 1.89
C ASN A 78 -10.36 -6.02 1.39
N GLN A 79 -9.92 -6.75 0.37
CA GLN A 79 -10.77 -7.81 -0.19
C GLN A 79 -11.00 -8.95 0.81
N GLY A 80 -12.26 -9.15 1.23
CA GLY A 80 -12.62 -10.25 2.13
C GLY A 80 -12.53 -9.94 3.63
N ALA A 81 -12.17 -8.72 4.04
CA ALA A 81 -12.12 -8.29 5.43
C ALA A 81 -12.40 -6.78 5.57
N PRO A 82 -12.69 -6.27 6.79
CA PRO A 82 -12.92 -4.85 7.01
C PRO A 82 -11.77 -3.98 6.50
N ASN A 83 -12.08 -2.83 5.89
CA ASN A 83 -11.03 -1.91 5.44
C ASN A 83 -10.16 -1.39 6.59
N ALA A 84 -10.75 -1.20 7.79
CA ALA A 84 -9.99 -0.80 8.97
C ALA A 84 -8.81 -1.74 9.29
N ASP A 85 -8.93 -3.04 8.96
CA ASP A 85 -7.86 -4.01 9.18
C ASP A 85 -6.68 -3.75 8.24
N ILE A 86 -6.90 -3.51 6.94
CA ILE A 86 -5.79 -3.19 6.02
C ILE A 86 -5.20 -1.80 6.32
N TRP A 87 -6.03 -0.85 6.74
CA TRP A 87 -5.57 0.47 7.14
C TRP A 87 -4.70 0.39 8.39
N ALA A 88 -4.99 -0.51 9.34
CA ALA A 88 -4.17 -0.72 10.51
C ALA A 88 -2.89 -1.50 10.20
N HIS A 89 -3.01 -2.51 9.35
CA HIS A 89 -1.94 -3.41 8.94
C HIS A 89 -0.80 -2.69 8.22
N ARG A 90 -1.11 -1.80 7.26
CA ARG A 90 -0.12 -1.15 6.40
C ARG A 90 0.89 -0.24 7.13
N PRO A 91 0.49 0.71 7.99
CA PRO A 91 1.43 1.48 8.80
C PRO A 91 2.13 0.60 9.84
N SER A 92 1.45 -0.40 10.42
CA SER A 92 2.01 -1.30 11.43
C SER A 92 3.13 -2.19 10.91
N GLU A 93 2.93 -2.78 9.74
CA GLU A 93 3.88 -3.68 9.12
C GLU A 93 4.97 -2.91 8.41
N HIS A 94 4.61 -1.91 7.60
CA HIS A 94 5.52 -1.24 6.67
C HIS A 94 5.90 0.17 7.13
N GLY A 95 4.94 1.00 7.53
CA GLY A 95 5.18 2.40 7.89
C GLY A 95 6.20 2.55 9.01
N ILE A 96 6.03 1.83 10.11
CA ILE A 96 6.93 1.81 11.28
C ILE A 96 8.36 1.39 10.91
N CYS A 97 8.54 0.61 9.84
CA CYS A 97 9.86 0.17 9.39
C CYS A 97 10.64 1.26 8.66
N THR A 98 10.02 2.41 8.43
CA THR A 98 10.61 3.49 7.64
C THR A 98 11.14 4.59 8.54
N SER A 99 12.44 4.86 8.40
CA SER A 99 13.22 5.72 9.30
C SER A 99 12.68 7.15 9.46
N THR A 100 12.14 7.78 8.41
CA THR A 100 11.56 9.14 8.53
C THR A 100 10.21 9.22 9.24
N PHE A 101 9.53 8.10 9.48
CA PHE A 101 8.37 8.04 10.38
C PHE A 101 8.78 7.67 11.83
N ASP A 102 10.07 7.69 12.14
CA ASP A 102 10.51 7.58 13.53
C ASP A 102 10.11 8.85 14.29
N VAL A 103 9.45 8.66 15.44
CA VAL A 103 8.98 9.75 16.32
C VAL A 103 10.12 10.70 16.73
N THR A 104 11.37 10.23 16.73
CA THR A 104 12.55 11.06 17.03
C THR A 104 12.87 12.10 15.96
N CYS A 105 12.39 11.92 14.72
CA CYS A 105 12.55 12.94 13.68
C CYS A 105 11.50 14.08 13.79
N TYR A 106 10.54 13.98 14.72
CA TYR A 106 9.53 15.01 14.98
C TYR A 106 9.96 15.93 16.12
N SER A 107 10.14 17.23 15.81
CA SER A 107 10.57 18.22 16.81
C SER A 107 9.54 18.49 17.92
N ASN A 108 8.25 18.32 17.64
CA ASN A 108 7.14 18.47 18.59
C ASN A 108 6.07 17.39 18.34
N TYR A 109 6.50 16.13 18.34
CA TYR A 109 5.66 14.97 18.04
C TYR A 109 4.30 15.04 18.74
N GLN A 110 3.23 14.95 17.94
CA GLN A 110 1.89 14.65 18.43
C GLN A 110 1.62 13.15 18.29
N GLU A 111 0.88 12.59 19.25
CA GLU A 111 0.53 11.17 19.18
C GLU A 111 -0.14 10.85 17.84
N HIS A 112 0.35 9.84 17.13
CA HIS A 112 -0.14 9.35 15.83
C HIS A 112 0.26 10.20 14.60
N GLU A 113 1.06 11.26 14.76
CA GLU A 113 1.51 12.11 13.64
C GLU A 113 2.29 11.32 12.56
N GLU A 114 3.00 10.26 12.96
CA GLU A 114 3.70 9.35 12.06
C GLU A 114 2.78 8.46 11.24
N VAL A 115 1.65 8.05 11.82
CA VAL A 115 0.62 7.27 11.13
C VAL A 115 -0.08 8.14 10.09
N VAL A 116 -0.46 9.36 10.45
CA VAL A 116 -1.07 10.33 9.53
C VAL A 116 -0.11 10.65 8.37
N ASN A 117 1.17 10.91 8.67
CA ASN A 117 2.17 11.19 7.65
C ASN A 117 2.45 9.99 6.73
N PHE A 118 2.34 8.75 7.23
CA PHE A 118 2.38 7.55 6.38
C PHE A 118 1.25 7.55 5.36
N PHE A 119 0.02 7.81 5.80
CA PHE A 119 -1.14 7.86 4.90
C PHE A 119 -1.03 9.00 3.88
N GLU A 120 -0.62 10.21 4.31
CA GLU A 120 -0.37 11.33 3.38
C GLU A 120 0.65 10.94 2.31
N THR A 121 1.73 10.29 2.73
CA THR A 121 2.81 9.88 1.85
C THR A 121 2.35 8.84 0.84
N ALA A 122 1.60 7.83 1.28
CA ALA A 122 1.03 6.81 0.42
C ALA A 122 0.08 7.41 -0.62
N ILE A 123 -0.80 8.33 -0.20
CA ILE A 123 -1.73 9.04 -1.07
C ILE A 123 -1.00 9.92 -2.08
N ARG A 124 0.00 10.69 -1.64
CA ARG A 124 0.84 11.51 -2.55
C ARG A 124 1.58 10.63 -3.56
N GLY A 125 2.04 9.46 -3.14
CA GLY A 125 2.64 8.45 -4.02
C GLY A 125 1.67 7.98 -5.10
N PHE A 126 0.45 7.62 -4.69
CA PHE A 126 -0.64 7.24 -5.60
C PHE A 126 -0.99 8.36 -6.59
N GLN A 127 -1.14 9.59 -6.11
CA GLN A 127 -1.45 10.78 -6.93
C GLN A 127 -0.34 11.13 -7.94
N ARG A 128 0.91 10.74 -7.69
CA ARG A 128 2.06 11.10 -8.53
C ARG A 128 2.12 10.28 -9.82
N TYR A 129 1.52 9.10 -9.84
CA TYR A 129 1.39 8.34 -11.08
C TYR A 129 0.29 8.98 -11.94
N PRO A 130 0.53 9.16 -13.26
CA PRO A 130 -0.47 9.77 -14.13
C PRO A 130 -1.78 9.03 -13.94
N THR A 131 -2.84 9.77 -13.65
CA THR A 131 -4.16 9.27 -13.26
C THR A 131 -4.93 8.56 -14.39
N VAL A 132 -4.22 7.99 -15.39
CA VAL A 132 -4.82 7.00 -16.29
C VAL A 132 -4.85 5.71 -15.49
N PRO A 133 -6.03 5.23 -15.08
CA PRO A 133 -6.15 3.91 -14.47
C PRO A 133 -5.41 2.89 -15.33
N THR A 134 -4.66 1.99 -14.72
CA THR A 134 -3.96 0.89 -15.40
C THR A 134 -4.85 0.20 -16.42
N TYR A 135 -6.15 0.05 -16.09
CA TYR A 135 -7.18 -0.46 -16.98
C TYR A 135 -7.27 0.31 -18.31
N ASP A 136 -7.47 1.64 -18.28
CA ASP A 136 -7.62 2.47 -19.47
C ASP A 136 -6.38 2.40 -20.37
N LEU A 137 -5.19 2.36 -19.77
CA LEU A 137 -3.95 2.22 -20.51
C LEU A 137 -3.86 0.86 -21.21
N LEU A 138 -4.17 -0.23 -20.50
CA LEU A 138 -4.17 -1.57 -21.08
C LEU A 138 -5.18 -1.66 -22.22
N VAL A 139 -6.38 -1.11 -22.06
CA VAL A 139 -7.42 -1.04 -23.11
C VAL A 139 -6.91 -0.30 -24.35
N ALA A 140 -6.21 0.83 -24.17
CA ALA A 140 -5.63 1.59 -25.29
C ALA A 140 -4.58 0.79 -26.09
N TYR A 141 -3.95 -0.21 -25.46
CA TYR A 141 -3.02 -1.16 -26.09
C TYR A 141 -3.70 -2.47 -26.55
N GLY A 142 -5.03 -2.55 -26.51
CA GLY A 142 -5.79 -3.74 -26.90
C GLY A 142 -5.76 -4.88 -25.88
N ILE A 143 -5.39 -4.58 -24.63
CA ILE A 143 -5.34 -5.52 -23.51
C ILE A 143 -6.59 -5.30 -22.66
N THR A 144 -7.57 -6.20 -22.79
CA THR A 144 -8.85 -6.15 -22.06
C THR A 144 -9.04 -7.43 -21.25
N PRO A 145 -9.72 -7.38 -20.09
CA PRO A 145 -10.10 -8.60 -19.37
C PRO A 145 -10.87 -9.57 -20.29
N SER A 146 -10.46 -10.83 -20.30
CA SER A 146 -11.06 -11.87 -21.14
C SER A 146 -10.89 -13.23 -20.48
N ASN A 147 -11.90 -14.08 -20.61
CA ASN A 147 -11.81 -15.48 -20.19
C ASN A 147 -11.20 -16.39 -21.27
N ASP A 148 -11.09 -15.88 -22.50
CA ASP A 148 -10.68 -16.66 -23.68
C ASP A 148 -9.33 -16.17 -24.28
N THR A 149 -8.85 -15.00 -23.86
CA THR A 149 -7.67 -14.35 -24.41
C THR A 149 -6.57 -14.27 -23.36
N THR A 150 -5.38 -14.76 -23.72
CA THR A 150 -4.17 -14.61 -22.90
C THR A 150 -3.24 -13.56 -23.48
N TYR A 151 -2.55 -12.82 -22.61
CA TYR A 151 -1.55 -11.83 -23.01
C TYR A 151 -0.16 -12.25 -22.56
N GLN A 152 0.86 -11.95 -23.37
CA GLN A 152 2.24 -12.12 -22.94
C GLN A 152 2.62 -11.04 -21.94
N LEU A 153 3.36 -11.42 -20.89
CA LEU A 153 3.86 -10.50 -19.87
C LEU A 153 4.58 -9.28 -20.47
N ALA A 154 5.39 -9.50 -21.52
CA ALA A 154 6.12 -8.43 -22.21
C ALA A 154 5.18 -7.36 -22.79
N ASN A 155 4.03 -7.75 -23.35
CA ASN A 155 3.08 -6.79 -23.92
C ASN A 155 2.44 -5.91 -22.84
N ILE A 156 2.13 -6.51 -21.68
CA ILE A 156 1.62 -5.78 -20.52
C ILE A 156 2.68 -4.80 -20.02
N GLN A 157 3.92 -5.26 -19.83
CA GLN A 157 5.03 -4.42 -19.38
C GLN A 157 5.33 -3.26 -20.34
N ASP A 158 5.29 -3.50 -21.65
CA ASP A 158 5.53 -2.47 -22.66
C ASP A 158 4.42 -1.40 -22.67
N ALA A 159 3.17 -1.81 -22.50
CA ALA A 159 2.05 -0.87 -22.35
C ALA A 159 2.23 0.03 -21.12
N LEU A 160 2.54 -0.55 -19.96
CA LEU A 160 2.67 0.18 -18.70
C LEU A 160 3.92 1.08 -18.66
N LYS A 161 5.03 0.62 -19.26
CA LYS A 161 6.26 1.40 -19.39
C LYS A 161 6.06 2.71 -20.16
N ALA A 162 5.14 2.74 -21.12
CA ALA A 162 4.85 3.95 -21.89
C ALA A 162 4.34 5.12 -21.02
N GLN A 163 3.68 4.82 -19.90
CA GLN A 163 3.14 5.82 -18.97
C GLN A 163 4.17 6.26 -17.93
N THR A 164 4.94 5.31 -17.39
CA THR A 164 5.76 5.58 -16.20
C THR A 164 7.25 5.70 -16.50
N SER A 165 7.66 5.47 -17.75
CA SER A 165 9.07 5.41 -18.19
C SER A 165 9.90 4.35 -17.46
N ALA A 166 9.27 3.48 -16.69
CA ALA A 166 9.87 2.38 -15.94
C ALA A 166 9.04 1.11 -16.15
N VAL A 167 9.68 -0.06 -16.03
CA VAL A 167 8.95 -1.33 -16.10
C VAL A 167 8.42 -1.62 -14.69
N PRO A 168 7.09 -1.68 -14.47
CA PRO A 168 6.54 -2.06 -13.18
C PRO A 168 6.76 -3.55 -12.88
N TYR A 169 6.70 -3.89 -11.60
CA TYR A 169 6.50 -5.27 -11.17
C TYR A 169 5.07 -5.69 -11.54
N ILE A 170 4.93 -6.90 -12.07
CA ILE A 170 3.63 -7.52 -12.35
C ILE A 170 3.58 -8.85 -11.63
N GLY A 171 2.68 -8.94 -10.66
CA GLY A 171 2.30 -10.17 -9.97
C GLY A 171 1.10 -10.81 -10.66
N CYS A 172 1.09 -12.14 -10.73
CA CYS A 172 -0.03 -12.92 -11.21
C CYS A 172 -0.59 -13.75 -10.05
N ILE A 173 -1.88 -13.66 -9.80
CA ILE A 173 -2.60 -14.52 -8.84
C ILE A 173 -3.62 -15.39 -9.59
N ASN A 174 -4.06 -16.48 -8.94
CA ASN A 174 -5.00 -17.46 -9.50
C ASN A 174 -4.57 -17.98 -10.89
N ASP A 175 -3.37 -18.56 -10.97
CA ASP A 175 -2.81 -19.12 -12.22
C ASP A 175 -2.71 -18.12 -13.40
N GLY A 176 -2.66 -16.82 -13.12
CA GLY A 176 -2.47 -15.77 -14.13
C GLY A 176 -3.74 -15.04 -14.56
N THR A 177 -4.87 -15.27 -13.89
CA THR A 177 -6.14 -14.59 -14.25
C THR A 177 -6.29 -13.21 -13.67
N SER A 178 -5.57 -12.87 -12.59
CA SER A 178 -5.58 -11.52 -12.02
C SER A 178 -4.17 -10.97 -11.88
N LEU A 179 -4.04 -9.66 -12.11
CA LEU A 179 -2.77 -8.94 -12.14
C LEU A 179 -2.67 -7.97 -10.97
N GLU A 180 -1.51 -7.95 -10.32
CA GLU A 180 -1.11 -6.91 -9.38
C GLU A 180 0.04 -6.11 -9.96
N GLU A 181 -0.06 -4.78 -9.92
CA GLU A 181 0.97 -3.87 -10.43
C GLU A 181 1.67 -3.15 -9.29
N GLY A 182 3.01 -3.19 -9.30
CA GLY A 182 3.84 -2.50 -8.32
C GLY A 182 4.84 -1.56 -8.99
N HIS A 183 4.83 -0.29 -8.62
CA HIS A 183 5.79 0.68 -9.11
C HIS A 183 6.83 1.04 -8.04
N ARG A 184 8.12 0.94 -8.40
CA ARG A 184 9.21 1.36 -7.53
C ARG A 184 9.59 2.82 -7.78
N GLN A 185 9.67 3.60 -6.71
CA GLN A 185 10.19 4.96 -6.74
C GLN A 185 11.48 5.07 -5.93
N ARG A 186 12.39 5.91 -6.42
CA ARG A 186 13.47 6.46 -5.60
C ARG A 186 13.08 7.86 -5.17
N THR A 187 13.16 8.12 -3.88
CA THR A 187 12.83 9.41 -3.26
C THR A 187 14.10 10.26 -3.12
N ARG A 188 13.96 11.60 -3.10
CA ARG A 188 15.07 12.56 -2.92
C ARG A 188 14.65 13.63 -1.91
N GLY A 189 15.52 13.94 -0.94
CA GLY A 189 15.27 14.93 0.12
C GLY A 189 14.59 14.33 1.34
N SER A 190 14.16 15.18 2.29
CA SER A 190 13.50 14.79 3.56
C SER A 190 12.19 14.01 3.40
N PHE A 191 11.76 13.76 2.16
CA PHE A 191 10.76 12.73 1.91
C PHE A 191 11.27 11.37 2.37
N TRP A 192 12.58 11.06 2.19
CA TRP A 192 13.33 9.96 2.80
C TRP A 192 14.84 10.24 2.71
N ILE A 193 15.46 10.82 3.75
CA ILE A 193 16.90 10.68 3.98
C ILE A 193 17.05 9.69 5.13
N ASP A 194 17.85 8.65 4.89
CA ASP A 194 18.27 7.73 5.94
C ASP A 194 19.10 8.49 6.97
N ASN A 195 18.60 8.44 8.20
CA ASN A 195 18.88 9.31 9.33
C ASN A 195 18.15 10.66 9.22
N CYS A 196 17.48 11.06 10.30
CA CYS A 196 17.43 12.49 10.57
C CYS A 196 18.89 13.05 10.44
#